data_AF-A0A937VQ86-F1
#
_entry.id   AF-A0A937VQ86-F1
#
_cell.length_a   1.000
_cell.length_b   1.000
_cell.length_c   1.000
_cell.angle_alpha   90.00
_cell.angle_beta   90.00
_cell.angle_gamma   90.00
#
_symmetry.space_group_name_H-M   'P 1'
#
loop_
_entity.id
_entity.type
_entity.pdbx_description
1 polymer ?
#
loop_
_entity_poly.entity_id
_entity_poly.type
_entity_poly.pdbx_seq_one_letter_code
_entity_poly.pdbx_strand_id
1 'polypeptide(L)'
;MTAEASSRSLLIADILDPNKHLKASKLAQLSDLGSNDLQVLKLAWTNSGAERQQQIMSGLVHLSETDLRLNFTNIFLFCLGDPDEQIRRQAVTGLETEEDEAIITPLIKALKEDKSASVRAAAATALNNFALLAELGKLADVYAAKVYSTLLQVLDNHAESTEVKRQALEAIAPLSKPRVKELIENAYHSKDLKLKASAIYAMGRNCDPVWLEPLLSELRNSEPEMRYHAAAALGELGAEEAVPQLSKLTTDEDAEVQEAAIKAIGEIGGDQARQILNRLVKNQNMRIREAATAALKELLLCENPLSQEM
;
A
#
# COMPACT_ATOMS: atom_id res chain seq x y z
N MET A 1 13.72 -34.75 20.56
CA MET A 1 12.68 -33.71 20.76
C MET A 1 12.94 -33.08 22.12
N THR A 2 13.35 -31.81 22.14
CA THR A 2 13.59 -31.04 23.37
C THR A 2 12.25 -30.57 23.97
N ALA A 3 12.20 -30.30 25.28
CA ALA A 3 10.98 -29.91 25.99
C ALA A 3 10.28 -28.67 25.41
N GLU A 4 11.04 -27.73 24.82
CA GLU A 4 10.52 -26.53 24.15
C GLU A 4 9.72 -26.85 22.87
N ALA A 5 10.18 -27.79 22.04
CA ALA A 5 9.47 -28.20 20.83
C ALA A 5 8.11 -28.85 21.13
N SER A 6 8.03 -29.58 22.25
CA SER A 6 6.77 -30.13 22.76
C SER A 6 5.83 -29.03 23.31
N SER A 7 6.37 -27.98 23.93
CA SER A 7 5.58 -26.86 24.44
C SER A 7 4.94 -26.03 23.31
N ARG A 8 5.70 -25.74 22.25
CA ARG A 8 5.19 -24.94 21.11
C ARG A 8 4.15 -25.69 20.28
N SER A 9 4.30 -27.01 20.14
CA SER A 9 3.30 -27.86 19.49
C SER A 9 1.96 -27.85 20.23
N LEU A 10 1.99 -27.88 21.57
CA LEU A 10 0.77 -27.78 22.40
C LEU A 10 0.11 -26.40 22.28
N LEU A 11 0.91 -25.33 22.23
CA LEU A 11 0.41 -23.98 22.00
C LEU A 11 -0.29 -23.86 20.64
N ILE A 12 0.31 -24.39 19.57
CA ILE A 12 -0.28 -24.39 18.23
C ILE A 12 -1.63 -25.13 18.23
N ALA A 13 -1.69 -26.31 18.84
CA ALA A 13 -2.94 -27.08 18.97
C ALA A 13 -4.01 -26.30 19.76
N ASP A 14 -3.61 -25.60 20.82
CA ASP A 14 -4.51 -24.78 21.64
C ASP A 14 -5.05 -23.55 20.89
N ILE A 15 -4.21 -22.92 20.07
CA ILE A 15 -4.61 -21.80 19.20
C ILE A 15 -5.57 -22.28 18.11
N LEU A 16 -5.37 -23.47 17.56
CA LEU A 16 -6.17 -24.01 16.47
C LEU A 16 -7.45 -24.72 16.91
N ASP A 17 -7.64 -24.94 18.21
CA ASP A 17 -8.88 -25.52 18.76
C ASP A 17 -10.04 -24.50 18.65
N PRO A 18 -11.10 -24.80 17.86
CA PRO A 18 -12.24 -23.89 17.68
C PRO A 18 -13.05 -23.69 18.96
N ASN A 19 -12.96 -24.61 19.94
CA ASN A 19 -13.71 -24.52 21.19
C ASN A 19 -13.02 -23.65 22.24
N LYS A 20 -11.80 -23.18 21.96
CA LYS A 20 -11.02 -22.38 22.92
C LYS A 20 -11.01 -20.91 22.54
N HIS A 21 -11.10 -20.07 23.58
CA HIS A 21 -10.99 -18.63 23.40
C HIS A 21 -9.61 -18.23 22.85
N LEU A 22 -9.60 -17.58 21.68
CA LEU A 22 -8.39 -17.05 21.06
C LEU A 22 -7.94 -15.78 21.77
N LYS A 23 -6.67 -15.70 22.17
CA LYS A 23 -6.10 -14.49 22.80
C LYS A 23 -4.98 -13.96 21.90
N ALA A 24 -4.94 -12.65 21.71
CA ALA A 24 -3.87 -11.99 20.94
C ALA A 24 -2.47 -12.34 21.48
N SER A 25 -2.31 -12.45 22.80
CA SER A 25 -1.03 -12.87 23.42
C SER A 25 -0.58 -14.29 23.08
N LYS A 26 -1.51 -15.18 22.69
CA LYS A 26 -1.17 -16.51 22.18
C LYS A 26 -0.79 -16.45 20.71
N LEU A 27 -1.50 -15.66 19.91
CA LEU A 27 -1.17 -15.43 18.51
C LEU A 27 0.23 -14.83 18.34
N ALA A 28 0.61 -13.86 19.18
CA ALA A 28 1.95 -13.27 19.16
C ALA A 28 3.08 -14.30 19.34
N GLN A 29 2.83 -15.41 20.04
CA GLN A 29 3.82 -16.49 20.21
C GLN A 29 4.01 -17.35 18.95
N LEU A 30 3.18 -17.15 17.92
CA LEU A 30 3.40 -17.71 16.57
C LEU A 30 4.42 -16.89 15.76
N SER A 31 5.00 -15.83 16.31
CA SER A 31 6.09 -15.11 15.63
C SER A 31 7.26 -16.03 15.37
N ASP A 32 7.93 -15.86 14.23
CA ASP A 32 9.17 -16.57 13.87
C ASP A 32 9.02 -18.10 13.95
N LEU A 33 7.93 -18.64 13.41
CA LEU A 33 7.80 -20.10 13.29
C LEU A 33 8.88 -20.66 12.38
N GLY A 34 9.74 -21.50 12.96
CA GLY A 34 10.67 -22.33 12.20
C GLY A 34 9.96 -23.44 11.44
N SER A 35 10.68 -24.12 10.54
CA SER A 35 10.09 -25.11 9.63
C SER A 35 9.34 -26.24 10.35
N ASN A 36 9.85 -26.74 11.48
CA ASN A 36 9.19 -27.81 12.23
C ASN A 36 7.85 -27.37 12.83
N ASP A 37 7.82 -26.22 13.49
CA ASP A 37 6.59 -25.67 14.09
C ASP A 37 5.56 -25.31 13.03
N LEU A 38 6.02 -24.79 11.88
CA LEU A 38 5.16 -24.52 10.75
C LEU A 38 4.51 -25.80 10.20
N GLN A 39 5.22 -26.94 10.18
CA GLN A 39 4.60 -28.22 9.79
C GLN A 39 3.52 -28.66 10.79
N VAL A 40 3.75 -28.46 12.08
CA VAL A 40 2.73 -28.74 13.11
C VAL A 40 1.50 -27.86 12.90
N LEU A 41 1.70 -26.56 12.64
CA LEU A 41 0.62 -25.62 12.33
C LEU A 41 -0.16 -26.08 11.10
N LYS A 42 0.52 -26.44 10.01
CA LYS A 42 -0.10 -26.91 8.76
C LYS A 42 -1.01 -28.13 8.97
N LEU A 43 -0.54 -29.12 9.74
CA LEU A 43 -1.31 -30.33 10.04
C LEU A 43 -2.56 -30.04 10.87
N ALA A 44 -2.46 -29.11 11.83
CA ALA A 44 -3.57 -28.71 12.67
C ALA A 44 -4.54 -27.76 11.94
N TRP A 45 -4.05 -26.93 11.01
CA TRP A 45 -4.82 -25.95 10.25
C TRP A 45 -6.02 -26.57 9.55
N THR A 46 -5.85 -27.68 8.84
CA THR A 46 -6.94 -28.32 8.08
C THR A 46 -8.14 -28.72 8.95
N ASN A 47 -7.93 -28.96 10.25
CA ASN A 47 -8.96 -29.45 11.16
C ASN A 47 -9.58 -28.36 12.05
N SER A 48 -9.08 -27.12 12.02
CA SER A 48 -9.56 -26.05 12.91
C SER A 48 -10.90 -25.45 12.50
N GLY A 49 -11.32 -25.64 11.25
CA GLY A 49 -12.54 -25.07 10.69
C GLY A 49 -12.36 -23.62 10.21
N ALA A 50 -13.15 -23.22 9.21
CA ALA A 50 -13.00 -21.95 8.48
C ALA A 50 -13.11 -20.72 9.40
N GLU A 51 -14.11 -20.67 10.28
CA GLU A 51 -14.30 -19.54 11.20
C GLU A 51 -13.07 -19.33 12.09
N ARG A 52 -12.50 -20.41 12.62
CA ARG A 52 -11.30 -20.31 13.46
C ARG A 52 -10.09 -19.85 12.68
N GLN A 53 -9.91 -20.36 11.46
CA GLN A 53 -8.82 -19.94 10.59
C GLN A 53 -8.89 -18.45 10.25
N GLN A 54 -10.08 -17.94 9.93
CA GLN A 54 -10.31 -16.51 9.68
C GLN A 54 -10.05 -15.65 10.91
N GLN A 55 -10.46 -16.10 12.10
CA GLN A 55 -10.14 -15.41 13.37
C GLN A 55 -8.63 -15.33 13.62
N ILE A 56 -7.90 -16.42 13.35
CA ILE A 56 -6.44 -16.46 13.48
C ILE A 56 -5.82 -15.49 12.47
N MET A 57 -6.19 -15.57 11.19
CA MET A 57 -5.65 -14.70 10.14
C MET A 57 -5.88 -13.22 10.43
N SER A 58 -7.11 -12.85 10.79
CA SER A 58 -7.45 -11.48 11.19
C SER A 58 -6.59 -11.00 12.36
N GLY A 59 -6.42 -11.85 13.37
CA GLY A 59 -5.57 -11.53 14.52
C GLY A 59 -4.09 -11.40 14.19
N LEU A 60 -3.56 -12.22 13.27
CA LEU A 60 -2.17 -12.15 12.82
C LEU A 60 -1.91 -10.87 12.02
N VAL A 61 -2.79 -10.51 11.07
CA VAL A 61 -2.68 -9.27 10.29
C VAL A 61 -2.72 -8.04 11.22
N HIS A 62 -3.67 -8.02 12.16
CA HIS A 62 -3.74 -6.92 13.13
C HIS A 62 -2.47 -6.82 14.00
N LEU A 63 -1.89 -7.96 14.39
CA LEU A 63 -0.64 -7.97 15.16
C LEU A 63 0.56 -7.50 14.33
N SER A 64 0.66 -7.86 13.05
CA SER A 64 1.76 -7.38 12.19
C SER A 64 1.68 -5.87 11.95
N GLU A 65 0.47 -5.30 11.86
CA GLU A 65 0.28 -3.85 11.72
C GLU A 65 0.61 -3.08 13.02
N THR A 66 0.40 -3.70 14.18
CA THR A 66 0.55 -3.02 15.49
C THR A 66 1.90 -3.25 16.17
N ASP A 67 2.61 -4.34 15.87
CA ASP A 67 3.93 -4.64 16.43
C ASP A 67 4.88 -5.20 15.37
N LEU A 68 5.69 -4.31 14.79
CA LEU A 68 6.67 -4.60 13.73
C LEU A 68 7.79 -5.57 14.16
N ARG A 69 7.88 -5.94 15.44
CA ARG A 69 8.84 -6.95 15.92
C ARG A 69 8.35 -8.37 15.70
N LEU A 70 7.06 -8.56 15.46
CA LEU A 70 6.46 -9.87 15.21
C LEU A 70 6.55 -10.20 13.73
N ASN A 71 7.01 -11.41 13.41
CA ASN A 71 7.13 -11.89 12.04
C ASN A 71 6.26 -13.14 11.84
N PHE A 72 5.27 -13.04 10.95
CA PHE A 72 4.37 -14.13 10.59
C PHE A 72 4.48 -14.55 9.12
N THR A 73 5.53 -14.11 8.42
CA THR A 73 5.72 -14.26 6.96
C THR A 73 5.59 -15.71 6.52
N ASN A 74 6.16 -16.66 7.27
CA ASN A 74 6.03 -18.10 6.98
C ASN A 74 4.59 -18.63 7.04
N ILE A 75 3.76 -18.07 7.92
CA ILE A 75 2.34 -18.44 8.05
C ILE A 75 1.56 -17.85 6.88
N PHE A 76 1.77 -16.56 6.58
CA PHE A 76 1.12 -15.91 5.45
C PHE A 76 1.47 -16.60 4.12
N LEU A 77 2.74 -16.91 3.87
CA LEU A 77 3.18 -17.65 2.68
C LEU A 77 2.50 -19.03 2.55
N PHE A 78 2.26 -19.71 3.67
CA PHE A 78 1.48 -20.95 3.67
C PHE A 78 0.01 -20.70 3.30
N CYS A 79 -0.61 -19.69 3.92
CA CYS A 79 -2.01 -19.35 3.74
C CYS A 79 -2.35 -18.79 2.34
N LEU A 80 -1.36 -18.41 1.52
CA LEU A 80 -1.58 -18.13 0.09
C LEU A 80 -2.12 -19.34 -0.69
N GLY A 81 -1.98 -20.56 -0.18
CA GLY A 81 -2.53 -21.78 -0.78
C GLY A 81 -3.87 -22.22 -0.20
N ASP A 82 -4.48 -21.44 0.70
CA ASP A 82 -5.69 -21.85 1.42
C ASP A 82 -6.92 -21.94 0.50
N PRO A 83 -7.82 -22.92 0.67
CA PRO A 83 -9.06 -22.98 -0.10
C PRO A 83 -9.96 -21.75 0.06
N ASP A 84 -9.94 -21.07 1.21
CA ASP A 84 -10.73 -19.88 1.48
C ASP A 84 -10.09 -18.63 0.87
N GLU A 85 -10.84 -17.94 0.04
CA GLU A 85 -10.45 -16.68 -0.59
C GLU A 85 -10.11 -15.58 0.44
N GLN A 86 -10.85 -15.49 1.54
CA GLN A 86 -10.64 -14.47 2.55
C GLN A 86 -9.30 -14.67 3.26
N ILE A 87 -8.94 -15.92 3.55
CA ILE A 87 -7.65 -16.28 4.14
C ILE A 87 -6.52 -15.95 3.17
N ARG A 88 -6.63 -16.32 1.90
CA ARG A 88 -5.62 -15.99 0.88
C ARG A 88 -5.43 -14.49 0.74
N ARG A 89 -6.51 -13.70 0.73
CA ARG A 89 -6.43 -12.23 0.66
C ARG A 89 -5.74 -11.64 1.90
N GLN A 90 -6.13 -12.07 3.10
CA GLN A 90 -5.48 -11.62 4.34
C GLN A 90 -4.01 -12.02 4.42
N ALA A 91 -3.66 -13.19 3.89
CA ALA A 91 -2.28 -13.62 3.78
C ALA A 91 -1.46 -12.68 2.88
N VAL A 92 -2.02 -12.21 1.76
CA VAL A 92 -1.38 -11.18 0.95
C VAL A 92 -1.22 -9.88 1.73
N THR A 93 -2.26 -9.41 2.42
CA THR A 93 -2.20 -8.18 3.23
C THR A 93 -1.12 -8.26 4.31
N GLY A 94 -1.00 -9.40 5.01
CA GLY A 94 0.05 -9.60 6.00
C GLY A 94 1.48 -9.61 5.42
N LEU A 95 1.63 -9.70 4.10
CA LEU A 95 2.92 -9.65 3.38
C LEU A 95 3.21 -8.27 2.76
N GLU A 96 2.28 -7.31 2.81
CA GLU A 96 2.43 -6.01 2.12
C GLU A 96 3.61 -5.17 2.63
N THR A 97 3.94 -5.28 3.92
CA THR A 97 5.04 -4.54 4.57
C THR A 97 6.38 -5.27 4.51
N GLU A 98 6.40 -6.50 3.97
CA GLU A 98 7.60 -7.33 3.93
C GLU A 98 8.45 -6.99 2.70
N GLU A 99 9.76 -6.76 2.91
CA GLU A 99 10.70 -6.40 1.85
C GLU A 99 11.60 -7.56 1.39
N ASP A 100 11.40 -8.76 1.94
CA ASP A 100 12.20 -9.93 1.56
C ASP A 100 11.90 -10.35 0.11
N GLU A 101 12.91 -10.36 -0.75
CA GLU A 101 12.80 -10.77 -2.16
C GLU A 101 12.20 -12.20 -2.33
N ALA A 102 12.31 -13.04 -1.30
CA ALA A 102 11.74 -14.39 -1.29
C ALA A 102 10.21 -14.39 -1.47
N ILE A 103 9.50 -13.35 -1.05
CA ILE A 103 8.02 -13.30 -1.14
C ILE A 103 7.51 -12.87 -2.52
N ILE A 104 8.37 -12.28 -3.36
CA ILE A 104 8.01 -11.79 -4.70
C ILE A 104 7.47 -12.91 -5.58
N THR A 105 8.08 -14.09 -5.54
CA THR A 105 7.66 -15.22 -6.39
C THR A 105 6.28 -15.77 -5.97
N PRO A 106 6.01 -16.01 -4.67
CA PRO A 106 4.67 -16.28 -4.16
C PRO A 106 3.63 -15.23 -4.54
N LEU A 107 3.94 -13.93 -4.39
CA LEU A 107 3.01 -12.84 -4.74
C LEU A 107 2.72 -12.78 -6.24
N ILE A 108 3.74 -12.93 -7.09
CA ILE A 108 3.56 -13.03 -8.56
C ILE A 108 2.66 -14.23 -8.91
N LYS A 109 2.84 -15.37 -8.23
CA LYS A 109 1.98 -16.54 -8.45
C LYS A 109 0.53 -16.23 -8.06
N ALA A 110 0.30 -15.61 -6.91
CA ALA A 110 -1.04 -15.19 -6.47
C ALA A 110 -1.67 -14.22 -7.49
N LEU A 111 -0.92 -13.21 -7.94
CA LEU A 111 -1.36 -12.25 -8.96
C LEU A 111 -1.73 -12.91 -10.29
N LYS A 112 -1.03 -13.96 -10.72
CA LYS A 112 -1.25 -14.57 -12.03
C LYS A 112 -2.26 -15.72 -12.03
N GLU A 113 -2.31 -16.50 -10.95
CA GLU A 113 -2.96 -17.80 -10.94
C GLU A 113 -4.12 -17.90 -9.96
N ASP A 114 -4.30 -16.94 -9.04
CA ASP A 114 -5.41 -17.01 -8.09
C ASP A 114 -6.76 -16.90 -8.81
N LYS A 115 -7.71 -17.70 -8.36
CA LYS A 115 -9.07 -17.75 -8.92
C LYS A 115 -9.85 -16.48 -8.63
N SER A 116 -9.59 -15.84 -7.48
CA SER A 116 -10.28 -14.61 -7.08
C SER A 116 -9.55 -13.37 -7.61
N ALA A 117 -10.32 -12.50 -8.27
CA ALA A 117 -9.84 -11.16 -8.63
C ALA A 117 -9.45 -10.33 -7.39
N SER A 118 -10.09 -10.55 -6.23
CA SER A 118 -9.77 -9.84 -4.99
C SER A 118 -8.38 -10.21 -4.48
N VAL A 119 -8.00 -11.49 -4.54
CA VAL A 119 -6.66 -11.94 -4.15
C VAL A 119 -5.62 -11.47 -5.16
N ARG A 120 -5.91 -11.54 -6.46
CA ARG A 120 -5.02 -11.01 -7.51
C ARG A 120 -4.78 -9.51 -7.33
N ALA A 121 -5.82 -8.73 -7.02
CA ALA A 121 -5.72 -7.29 -6.81
C ALA A 121 -4.84 -6.97 -5.59
N ALA A 122 -5.08 -7.64 -4.46
CA ALA A 122 -4.22 -7.51 -3.28
C ALA A 122 -2.75 -7.87 -3.59
N ALA A 123 -2.52 -8.90 -4.40
CA ALA A 123 -1.17 -9.32 -4.77
C ALA A 123 -0.46 -8.28 -5.64
N ALA A 124 -1.19 -7.57 -6.52
CA ALA A 124 -0.64 -6.43 -7.24
C ALA A 124 -0.29 -5.28 -6.28
N THR A 125 -1.16 -4.97 -5.31
CA THR A 125 -0.90 -3.95 -4.28
C THR A 125 0.36 -4.27 -3.46
N ALA A 126 0.51 -5.52 -3.00
CA ALA A 126 1.71 -5.96 -2.27
C ALA A 126 2.99 -5.87 -3.11
N LEU A 127 2.90 -5.92 -4.45
CA LEU A 127 4.04 -5.74 -5.35
C LEU A 127 4.45 -4.27 -5.57
N ASN A 128 3.65 -3.30 -5.11
CA ASN A 128 3.95 -1.86 -5.25
C ASN A 128 5.29 -1.49 -4.62
N ASN A 129 5.56 -1.93 -3.38
CA ASN A 129 6.83 -1.63 -2.71
C ASN A 129 8.03 -2.18 -3.50
N PHE A 130 7.91 -3.41 -4.04
CA PHE A 130 8.97 -4.00 -4.85
C PHE A 130 9.20 -3.27 -6.18
N ALA A 131 8.15 -2.73 -6.81
CA ALA A 131 8.32 -1.90 -8.00
C ALA A 131 9.03 -0.57 -7.67
N LEU A 132 8.72 0.05 -6.52
CA LEU A 132 9.46 1.21 -6.03
C LEU A 132 10.93 0.87 -5.72
N LEU A 133 11.19 -0.23 -5.01
CA LEU A 133 12.55 -0.71 -4.74
C LEU A 133 13.33 -1.00 -6.02
N ALA A 134 12.67 -1.52 -7.05
CA ALA A 134 13.25 -1.72 -8.38
C ALA A 134 13.65 -0.39 -9.04
N GLU A 135 12.79 0.63 -9.00
CA GLU A 135 13.13 1.95 -9.54
C GLU A 135 14.32 2.57 -8.79
N LEU A 136 14.37 2.42 -7.47
CA LEU A 136 15.45 2.93 -6.62
C LEU A 136 16.76 2.13 -6.73
N GLY A 137 16.80 1.07 -7.55
CA GLY A 137 17.97 0.19 -7.69
C GLY A 137 18.29 -0.63 -6.42
N LYS A 138 17.31 -0.81 -5.55
CA LYS A 138 17.41 -1.54 -4.27
C LYS A 138 16.94 -2.99 -4.36
N LEU A 139 16.43 -3.41 -5.51
CA LEU A 139 15.98 -4.78 -5.77
C LEU A 139 16.88 -5.43 -6.82
N ALA A 140 17.27 -6.70 -6.64
CA ALA A 140 18.11 -7.35 -7.64
C ALA A 140 17.43 -7.42 -9.02
N ASP A 141 18.20 -7.19 -10.09
CA ASP A 141 17.71 -7.05 -11.47
C ASP A 141 16.78 -8.18 -11.92
N VAL A 142 17.06 -9.41 -11.47
CA VAL A 142 16.24 -10.60 -11.79
C VAL A 142 14.84 -10.47 -11.21
N TYR A 143 14.69 -9.94 -9.99
CA TYR A 143 13.39 -9.71 -9.36
C TYR A 143 12.71 -8.46 -9.92
N ALA A 144 13.46 -7.37 -10.13
CA ALA A 144 12.94 -6.16 -10.79
C ALA A 144 12.32 -6.47 -12.16
N ALA A 145 13.02 -7.25 -13.00
CA ALA A 145 12.52 -7.68 -14.30
C ALA A 145 11.28 -8.56 -14.20
N LYS A 146 11.20 -9.44 -13.19
CA LYS A 146 10.02 -10.29 -12.95
C LYS A 146 8.79 -9.48 -12.52
N VAL A 147 8.96 -8.54 -11.59
CA VAL A 147 7.88 -7.65 -11.12
C VAL A 147 7.36 -6.82 -12.30
N TYR A 148 8.26 -6.15 -13.02
CA TYR A 148 7.90 -5.33 -14.18
C TYR A 148 7.17 -6.13 -15.26
N SER A 149 7.74 -7.25 -15.70
CA SER A 149 7.14 -8.07 -16.78
C SER A 149 5.79 -8.68 -16.37
N THR A 150 5.61 -9.02 -15.09
CA THR A 150 4.35 -9.55 -14.58
C THR A 150 3.26 -8.49 -14.55
N LEU A 151 3.54 -7.31 -13.98
CA LEU A 151 2.56 -6.21 -13.93
C LEU A 151 2.17 -5.75 -15.34
N LEU A 152 3.12 -5.71 -16.28
CA LEU A 152 2.85 -5.41 -17.68
C LEU A 152 1.90 -6.44 -18.32
N GLN A 153 2.15 -7.75 -18.12
CA GLN A 153 1.27 -8.81 -18.62
C GLN A 153 -0.16 -8.70 -18.08
N VAL A 154 -0.33 -8.32 -16.82
CA VAL A 154 -1.64 -8.12 -16.18
C VAL A 154 -2.38 -6.95 -16.82
N LEU A 155 -1.70 -5.84 -17.05
CA LEU A 155 -2.28 -4.64 -17.66
C LEU A 155 -2.66 -4.86 -19.14
N ASP A 156 -1.82 -5.58 -19.89
CA ASP A 156 -2.08 -5.93 -21.30
C ASP A 156 -3.17 -7.03 -21.45
N ASN A 157 -3.54 -7.75 -20.38
CA ASN A 157 -4.56 -8.79 -20.44
C ASN A 157 -5.99 -8.21 -20.53
N HIS A 158 -6.62 -8.24 -21.69
CA HIS A 158 -7.99 -7.75 -21.88
C HIS A 158 -9.07 -8.50 -21.06
N ALA A 159 -8.84 -9.75 -20.67
CA ALA A 159 -9.78 -10.54 -19.86
C ALA A 159 -9.66 -10.29 -18.35
N GLU A 160 -8.61 -9.57 -17.91
CA GLU A 160 -8.44 -9.26 -16.51
C GLU A 160 -9.44 -8.19 -16.05
N SER A 161 -9.91 -8.34 -14.81
CA SER A 161 -10.82 -7.44 -14.14
C SER A 161 -10.23 -6.03 -13.97
N THR A 162 -11.09 -5.01 -14.03
CA THR A 162 -10.68 -3.61 -13.82
C THR A 162 -9.98 -3.41 -12.48
N GLU A 163 -10.44 -4.07 -11.41
CA GLU A 163 -9.85 -3.90 -10.08
C GLU A 163 -8.39 -4.38 -10.05
N VAL A 164 -8.10 -5.54 -10.61
CA VAL A 164 -6.72 -6.04 -10.69
C VAL A 164 -5.86 -5.12 -11.57
N LYS A 165 -6.41 -4.59 -12.67
CA LYS A 165 -5.70 -3.62 -13.52
C LYS A 165 -5.41 -2.30 -12.82
N ARG A 166 -6.34 -1.78 -12.01
CA ARG A 166 -6.08 -0.60 -11.17
C ARG A 166 -4.88 -0.83 -10.28
N GLN A 167 -4.92 -1.89 -9.47
CA GLN A 167 -3.85 -2.18 -8.53
C GLN A 167 -2.51 -2.44 -9.24
N ALA A 168 -2.54 -3.11 -10.40
CA ALA A 168 -1.34 -3.31 -11.21
C ALA A 168 -0.79 -2.01 -11.81
N LEU A 169 -1.66 -1.07 -12.19
CA LEU A 169 -1.27 0.25 -12.71
C LEU A 169 -0.63 1.09 -11.61
N GLU A 170 -1.23 1.10 -10.42
CA GLU A 170 -0.70 1.82 -9.25
C GLU A 170 0.64 1.22 -8.81
N ALA A 171 0.78 -0.11 -8.83
CA ALA A 171 2.02 -0.79 -8.49
C ALA A 171 3.14 -0.54 -9.50
N ILE A 172 2.85 -0.51 -10.81
CA ILE A 172 3.88 -0.31 -11.85
C ILE A 172 4.30 1.16 -11.99
N ALA A 173 3.50 2.10 -11.45
CA ALA A 173 3.63 3.55 -11.66
C ALA A 173 5.01 4.14 -11.35
N PRO A 174 5.71 3.74 -10.27
CA PRO A 174 7.03 4.31 -9.95
C PRO A 174 8.08 4.05 -11.03
N LEU A 175 7.89 3.06 -11.91
CA LEU A 175 8.91 2.65 -12.87
C LEU A 175 9.04 3.67 -14.02
N SER A 176 10.22 4.24 -14.20
CA SER A 176 10.52 5.26 -15.23
C SER A 176 10.73 4.63 -16.62
N LYS A 177 9.67 4.05 -17.19
CA LYS A 177 9.71 3.40 -18.52
C LYS A 177 8.68 4.01 -19.49
N PRO A 178 9.00 4.22 -20.78
CA PRO A 178 8.07 4.80 -21.75
C PRO A 178 6.73 4.07 -21.82
N ARG A 179 6.76 2.72 -21.76
CA ARG A 179 5.55 1.89 -21.74
C ARG A 179 4.66 2.14 -20.52
N VAL A 180 5.24 2.47 -19.36
CA VAL A 180 4.46 2.78 -18.15
C VAL A 180 3.70 4.09 -18.35
N LYS A 181 4.34 5.11 -18.94
CA LYS A 181 3.67 6.37 -19.29
C LYS A 181 2.50 6.17 -20.23
N GLU A 182 2.67 5.37 -21.29
CA GLU A 182 1.58 5.02 -22.21
C GLU A 182 0.41 4.34 -21.47
N LEU A 183 0.69 3.46 -20.50
CA LEU A 183 -0.35 2.77 -19.72
C LEU A 183 -1.11 3.75 -18.82
N ILE A 184 -0.41 4.67 -18.15
CA ILE A 184 -1.01 5.73 -17.35
C ILE A 184 -1.89 6.63 -18.22
N GLU A 185 -1.39 7.08 -19.37
CA GLU A 185 -2.13 7.92 -20.31
C GLU A 185 -3.39 7.21 -20.84
N ASN A 186 -3.28 5.94 -21.23
CA ASN A 186 -4.43 5.16 -21.68
C ASN A 186 -5.48 4.98 -20.57
N ALA A 187 -5.05 4.73 -19.33
CA ALA A 187 -5.94 4.61 -18.19
C ALA A 187 -6.65 5.93 -17.85
N TYR A 188 -5.96 7.06 -18.01
CA TYR A 188 -6.54 8.40 -17.81
C TYR A 188 -7.65 8.73 -18.81
N HIS A 189 -7.55 8.22 -20.04
CA HIS A 189 -8.59 8.36 -21.08
C HIS A 189 -9.68 7.27 -21.01
N SER A 190 -9.63 6.39 -20.01
CA SER A 190 -10.65 5.37 -19.80
C SER A 190 -12.00 5.99 -19.43
N LYS A 191 -13.08 5.33 -19.86
CA LYS A 191 -14.44 5.64 -19.39
C LYS A 191 -14.72 5.13 -17.98
N ASP A 192 -13.87 4.23 -17.49
CA ASP A 192 -13.95 3.72 -16.13
C ASP A 192 -13.33 4.74 -15.16
N LEU A 193 -14.18 5.36 -14.34
CA LEU A 193 -13.76 6.41 -13.41
C LEU A 193 -12.73 5.92 -12.39
N LYS A 194 -12.85 4.67 -11.94
CA LYS A 194 -11.90 4.11 -10.97
C LYS A 194 -10.53 3.93 -11.62
N LEU A 195 -10.48 3.45 -12.86
CA LEU A 195 -9.23 3.32 -13.61
C LEU A 195 -8.62 4.69 -13.92
N LYS A 196 -9.46 5.68 -14.22
CA LYS A 196 -9.02 7.07 -14.39
C LYS A 196 -8.42 7.64 -13.10
N ALA A 197 -9.03 7.38 -11.93
CA ALA A 197 -8.49 7.77 -10.64
C ALA A 197 -7.13 7.11 -10.35
N SER A 198 -6.97 5.81 -10.65
CA SER A 198 -5.66 5.15 -10.57
C SER A 198 -4.62 5.76 -11.50
N ALA A 199 -5.03 6.25 -12.67
CA ALA A 199 -4.11 6.94 -13.57
C ALA A 199 -3.62 8.25 -12.95
N ILE A 200 -4.50 9.05 -12.36
CA ILE A 200 -4.14 10.31 -11.67
C ILE A 200 -3.20 10.02 -10.49
N TYR A 201 -3.49 8.98 -9.70
CA TYR A 201 -2.58 8.51 -8.65
C TYR A 201 -1.22 8.11 -9.22
N ALA A 202 -1.21 7.31 -10.29
CA ALA A 202 0.00 6.83 -10.93
C ALA A 202 0.85 7.96 -11.53
N MET A 203 0.23 9.06 -12.00
CA MET A 203 0.96 10.24 -12.47
C MET A 203 1.85 10.85 -11.38
N GLY A 204 1.34 10.95 -10.14
CA GLY A 204 2.11 11.43 -8.99
C GLY A 204 3.28 10.51 -8.69
N ARG A 205 2.99 9.20 -8.54
CA ARG A 205 4.01 8.17 -8.25
C ARG A 205 5.06 7.99 -9.34
N ASN A 206 4.72 8.28 -10.59
CA ASN A 206 5.66 8.23 -11.72
C ASN A 206 6.63 9.42 -11.73
N CYS A 207 6.29 10.51 -11.03
CA CYS A 207 7.11 11.71 -10.86
C CYS A 207 7.63 12.33 -12.17
N ASP A 208 6.96 12.12 -13.31
CA ASP A 208 7.35 12.74 -14.58
C ASP A 208 6.68 14.11 -14.75
N PRO A 209 7.44 15.19 -15.03
CA PRO A 209 6.89 16.53 -15.21
C PRO A 209 5.82 16.67 -16.31
N VAL A 210 5.74 15.73 -17.27
CA VAL A 210 4.69 15.71 -18.30
C VAL A 210 3.28 15.68 -17.70
N TRP A 211 3.15 15.17 -16.47
CA TRP A 211 1.86 15.03 -15.79
C TRP A 211 1.36 16.32 -15.14
N LEU A 212 2.17 17.37 -15.03
CA LEU A 212 1.78 18.61 -14.36
C LEU A 212 0.47 19.20 -14.91
N GLU A 213 0.38 19.42 -16.22
CA GLU A 213 -0.80 20.04 -16.84
C GLU A 213 -2.07 19.17 -16.73
N PRO A 214 -2.04 17.85 -17.01
CA PRO A 214 -3.16 16.96 -16.71
C PRO A 214 -3.64 17.05 -15.25
N LEU A 215 -2.71 17.03 -14.29
CA LEU A 215 -3.04 17.08 -12.87
C LEU A 215 -3.64 18.44 -12.45
N LEU A 216 -3.10 19.56 -12.93
CA LEU A 216 -3.65 20.90 -12.68
C LEU A 216 -5.08 21.05 -13.23
N SER A 217 -5.40 20.39 -14.35
CA SER A 217 -6.76 20.33 -14.89
C SER A 217 -7.72 19.61 -13.95
N GLU A 218 -7.28 18.48 -13.38
CA GLU A 218 -8.10 17.64 -12.49
C GLU A 218 -8.36 18.27 -11.11
N LEU A 219 -7.58 19.27 -10.68
CA LEU A 219 -7.88 20.09 -9.50
C LEU A 219 -9.23 20.83 -9.60
N ARG A 220 -9.81 20.94 -10.79
CA ARG A 220 -11.10 21.61 -11.04
C ARG A 220 -12.22 20.63 -11.41
N ASN A 221 -11.99 19.33 -11.22
CA ASN A 221 -12.99 18.30 -11.52
C ASN A 221 -14.25 18.50 -10.64
N SER A 222 -15.43 18.16 -11.18
CA SER A 222 -16.68 18.20 -10.42
C SER A 222 -16.70 17.18 -9.28
N GLU A 223 -16.04 16.03 -9.47
CA GLU A 223 -15.97 14.96 -8.48
C GLU A 223 -14.87 15.24 -7.45
N PRO A 224 -15.19 15.29 -6.14
CA PRO A 224 -14.20 15.52 -5.08
C PRO A 224 -13.06 14.49 -5.06
N GLU A 225 -13.37 13.22 -5.34
CA GLU A 225 -12.38 12.12 -5.42
C GLU A 225 -11.27 12.44 -6.44
N MET A 226 -11.63 13.01 -7.59
CA MET A 226 -10.68 13.36 -8.64
C MET A 226 -9.81 14.56 -8.24
N ARG A 227 -10.40 15.55 -7.56
CA ARG A 227 -9.66 16.69 -7.00
C ARG A 227 -8.69 16.24 -5.92
N TYR A 228 -9.11 15.34 -5.05
CA TYR A 228 -8.28 14.73 -4.00
C TYR A 228 -7.06 14.04 -4.60
N HIS A 229 -7.27 13.13 -5.55
CA HIS A 229 -6.17 12.40 -6.19
C HIS A 229 -5.22 13.33 -6.94
N ALA A 230 -5.74 14.34 -7.63
CA ALA A 230 -4.91 15.30 -8.34
C ALA A 230 -4.07 16.16 -7.39
N ALA A 231 -4.64 16.58 -6.25
CA ALA A 231 -3.90 17.32 -5.22
C ALA A 231 -2.77 16.47 -4.64
N ALA A 232 -3.07 15.22 -4.25
CA ALA A 232 -2.07 14.28 -3.73
C ALA A 232 -0.96 14.00 -4.75
N ALA A 233 -1.32 13.74 -6.01
CA ALA A 233 -0.35 13.46 -7.08
C ALA A 233 0.57 14.66 -7.38
N LEU A 234 0.08 15.90 -7.28
CA LEU A 234 0.92 17.09 -7.41
C LEU A 234 1.90 17.26 -6.26
N GLY A 235 1.51 16.83 -5.05
CA GLY A 235 2.39 16.72 -3.89
C GLY A 235 3.58 15.80 -4.17
N GLU A 236 3.28 14.57 -4.60
CA GLU A 236 4.29 13.57 -4.95
C GLU A 236 5.16 13.95 -6.15
N LEU A 237 4.60 14.67 -7.13
CA LEU A 237 5.34 15.20 -8.27
C LEU A 237 6.35 16.29 -7.84
N GLY A 238 6.11 16.99 -6.72
CA GLY A 238 6.98 18.03 -6.20
C GLY A 238 6.99 19.32 -7.05
N ALA A 239 5.93 19.59 -7.80
CA ALA A 239 5.88 20.73 -8.72
C ALA A 239 5.51 22.05 -8.00
N GLU A 240 6.48 22.92 -7.73
CA GLU A 240 6.27 24.23 -7.10
C GLU A 240 5.24 25.10 -7.84
N GLU A 241 5.14 24.96 -9.16
CA GLU A 241 4.17 25.65 -10.02
C GLU A 241 2.70 25.33 -9.66
N ALA A 242 2.46 24.22 -8.96
CA ALA A 242 1.13 23.80 -8.53
C ALA A 242 0.65 24.52 -7.26
N VAL A 243 1.57 25.04 -6.43
CA VAL A 243 1.27 25.64 -5.12
C VAL A 243 0.20 26.74 -5.17
N PRO A 244 0.19 27.68 -6.15
CA PRO A 244 -0.89 28.67 -6.27
C PRO A 244 -2.28 28.05 -6.49
N GLN A 245 -2.36 26.93 -7.22
CA GLN A 245 -3.64 26.27 -7.50
C GLN A 245 -4.08 25.41 -6.32
N LEU A 246 -3.17 24.65 -5.72
CA LEU A 246 -3.41 23.89 -4.49
C LEU A 246 -3.88 24.80 -3.35
N SER A 247 -3.33 26.01 -3.23
CA SER A 247 -3.76 26.99 -2.22
C SER A 247 -5.24 27.37 -2.33
N LYS A 248 -5.88 27.21 -3.50
CA LYS A 248 -7.32 27.48 -3.66
C LYS A 248 -8.17 26.36 -3.08
N LEU A 249 -7.66 25.13 -3.11
CA LEU A 249 -8.34 23.94 -2.57
C LEU A 249 -8.29 23.85 -1.05
N THR A 250 -7.49 24.67 -0.37
CA THR A 250 -7.51 24.75 1.10
C THR A 250 -8.83 25.30 1.66
N THR A 251 -9.72 25.77 0.77
CA THR A 251 -11.09 26.20 1.05
C THR A 251 -12.10 25.47 0.16
N ASP A 252 -11.77 24.27 -0.35
CA ASP A 252 -12.68 23.42 -1.11
C ASP A 252 -13.94 23.08 -0.28
N GLU A 253 -15.02 22.65 -0.91
CA GLU A 253 -16.23 22.23 -0.18
C GLU A 253 -16.02 20.90 0.57
N ASP A 254 -15.15 20.05 0.03
CA ASP A 254 -14.84 18.74 0.56
C ASP A 254 -13.63 18.80 1.52
N ALA A 255 -13.80 18.22 2.71
CA ALA A 255 -12.78 18.27 3.76
C ALA A 255 -11.54 17.42 3.44
N GLU A 256 -11.71 16.29 2.74
CA GLU A 256 -10.58 15.43 2.36
C GLU A 256 -9.74 16.13 1.27
N VAL A 257 -10.38 16.83 0.33
CA VAL A 257 -9.70 17.67 -0.68
C VAL A 257 -8.92 18.81 -0.01
N GLN A 258 -9.50 19.47 1.00
CA GLN A 258 -8.79 20.50 1.77
C GLN A 258 -7.52 19.95 2.42
N GLU A 259 -7.63 18.81 3.10
CA GLU A 259 -6.50 18.17 3.78
C GLU A 259 -5.43 17.69 2.79
N ALA A 260 -5.82 17.07 1.67
CA ALA A 260 -4.91 16.66 0.61
C ALA A 260 -4.15 17.84 0.00
N ALA A 261 -4.83 18.95 -0.28
CA ALA A 261 -4.17 20.15 -0.81
C ALA A 261 -3.16 20.74 0.18
N ILE A 262 -3.47 20.76 1.48
CA ILE A 262 -2.56 21.24 2.53
C ILE A 262 -1.33 20.33 2.65
N LYS A 263 -1.55 19.01 2.64
CA LYS A 263 -0.47 18.01 2.65
C LYS A 263 0.44 18.18 1.44
N ALA A 264 -0.13 18.26 0.24
CA ALA A 264 0.62 18.44 -1.01
C ALA A 264 1.45 19.73 -1.02
N ILE A 265 0.92 20.84 -0.48
CA ILE A 265 1.71 22.09 -0.32
C ILE A 265 2.92 21.85 0.60
N GLY A 266 2.76 21.09 1.69
CA GLY A 266 3.86 20.71 2.57
C GLY A 266 4.91 19.83 1.91
N GLU A 267 4.47 18.82 1.16
CA GLU A 267 5.33 17.88 0.41
C GLU A 267 6.15 18.60 -0.68
N ILE A 268 5.53 19.52 -1.43
CA ILE A 268 6.22 20.32 -2.45
C ILE A 268 7.26 21.24 -1.81
N GLY A 269 6.92 21.88 -0.69
CA GLY A 269 7.83 22.78 0.01
C GLY A 269 8.08 24.12 -0.71
N GLY A 270 9.18 24.76 -0.34
CA GLY A 270 9.55 26.09 -0.85
C GLY A 270 8.91 27.26 -0.09
N ASP A 271 9.39 28.47 -0.39
CA ASP A 271 9.00 29.69 0.33
C ASP A 271 7.51 30.00 0.24
N GLN A 272 6.92 29.80 -0.94
CA GLN A 272 5.50 30.07 -1.15
C GLN A 272 4.63 29.09 -0.35
N ALA A 273 4.96 27.80 -0.35
CA ALA A 273 4.27 26.81 0.47
C ALA A 273 4.36 27.16 1.95
N ARG A 274 5.56 27.46 2.45
CA ARG A 274 5.78 27.88 3.84
C ARG A 274 4.93 29.10 4.22
N GLN A 275 4.84 30.10 3.34
CA GLN A 275 4.00 31.29 3.59
C GLN A 275 2.50 30.98 3.63
N ILE A 276 2.03 30.03 2.83
CA ILE A 276 0.63 29.57 2.85
C ILE A 276 0.36 28.80 4.15
N LEU A 277 1.19 27.81 4.48
CA LEU A 277 1.03 26.99 5.69
C LEU A 277 1.07 27.84 6.96
N ASN A 278 1.96 28.82 7.07
CA ASN A 278 2.01 29.76 8.19
C ASN A 278 0.75 30.62 8.36
N ARG A 279 -0.02 30.82 7.29
CA ARG A 279 -1.35 31.46 7.38
C ARG A 279 -2.40 30.44 7.83
N LEU A 280 -2.36 29.22 7.31
CA LEU A 280 -3.34 28.18 7.61
C LEU A 280 -3.27 27.63 9.05
N VAL A 281 -2.09 27.64 9.69
CA VAL A 281 -1.98 27.29 11.12
C VAL A 281 -2.76 28.26 12.04
N LYS A 282 -3.14 29.44 11.54
CA LYS A 282 -3.98 30.43 12.24
C LYS A 282 -5.45 30.38 11.83
N ASN A 283 -5.85 29.42 10.98
CA ASN A 283 -7.23 29.28 10.49
C ASN A 283 -8.21 29.01 11.64
N GLN A 284 -9.47 29.43 11.51
CA GLN A 284 -10.49 29.17 12.54
C GLN A 284 -10.94 27.70 12.58
N ASN A 285 -10.88 26.99 11.46
CA ASN A 285 -11.17 25.58 11.37
C ASN A 285 -10.03 24.75 11.99
N MET A 286 -10.35 23.93 12.99
CA MET A 286 -9.39 23.08 13.70
C MET A 286 -8.70 22.08 12.78
N ARG A 287 -9.43 21.42 11.87
CA ARG A 287 -8.86 20.45 10.93
C ARG A 287 -7.80 21.07 10.03
N ILE A 288 -8.11 22.25 9.48
CA ILE A 288 -7.17 23.02 8.64
C ILE A 288 -5.90 23.39 9.42
N ARG A 289 -6.04 23.83 10.68
CA ARG A 289 -4.87 24.16 11.51
C ARG A 289 -4.00 22.94 11.77
N GLU A 290 -4.61 21.80 12.09
CA GLU A 290 -3.91 20.55 12.40
C GLU A 290 -3.18 20.03 11.15
N ALA A 291 -3.86 19.96 10.01
CA ALA A 291 -3.26 19.59 8.73
C ALA A 291 -2.09 20.52 8.36
N ALA A 292 -2.27 21.85 8.49
CA ALA A 292 -1.22 22.81 8.18
C ALA A 292 -0.03 22.72 9.14
N THR A 293 -0.27 22.40 10.41
CA THR A 293 0.78 22.20 11.41
C THR A 293 1.59 20.95 11.10
N ALA A 294 0.92 19.86 10.73
CA ALA A 294 1.57 18.61 10.30
C ALA A 294 2.41 18.83 9.04
N ALA A 295 1.83 19.43 8.00
CA ALA A 295 2.51 19.75 6.75
C ALA A 295 3.73 20.67 6.96
N LEU A 296 3.62 21.68 7.82
CA LEU A 296 4.74 22.58 8.14
C LEU A 296 5.85 21.84 8.91
N LYS A 297 5.50 20.94 9.82
CA LYS A 297 6.48 20.11 10.53
C LYS A 297 7.26 19.22 9.56
N GLU A 298 6.58 18.58 8.62
CA GLU A 298 7.18 17.74 7.59
C GLU A 298 8.10 18.54 6.66
N LEU A 299 7.64 19.69 6.17
CA LEU A 299 8.46 20.62 5.38
C LEU A 299 9.76 21.01 6.12
N LEU A 300 9.67 21.38 7.39
CA LEU A 300 10.83 21.77 8.20
C LEU A 300 11.79 20.59 8.46
N LEU A 301 11.27 19.37 8.58
CA LEU A 301 12.10 18.16 8.68
C LEU A 301 12.90 17.92 7.40
N CYS A 302 12.30 18.13 6.23
CA CYS A 302 12.98 18.00 4.94
C CYS A 302 14.07 19.07 4.76
N GLU A 303 13.84 20.30 5.23
CA GLU A 303 14.83 21.38 5.15
C GLU A 303 15.97 21.25 6.17
N ASN A 304 15.70 20.65 7.33
CA ASN A 304 16.66 20.58 8.43
C ASN A 304 16.52 19.27 9.24
N PRO A 305 16.91 18.12 8.69
CA PRO A 305 16.63 16.80 9.29
C PRO A 305 17.28 16.58 10.67
N LEU A 306 18.29 17.40 11.03
CA LEU A 306 19.02 17.31 12.30
C LEU A 306 18.53 18.29 13.38
N SER A 307 17.55 19.16 13.10
CA SER A 307 17.12 20.19 14.07
C SER A 307 16.19 19.67 15.17
N GLN A 308 15.83 18.38 15.19
CA GLN A 308 15.02 17.75 16.25
C GLN A 308 15.83 16.95 17.29
N GLU A 309 17.16 16.94 17.20
CA GLU A 309 18.04 16.28 18.18
C GLU A 309 18.54 17.23 19.31
N MET A 310 17.92 18.41 19.48
CA MET A 310 18.25 19.37 20.56
C MET A 310 17.02 19.79 21.35
#